data_AF-A0A940D5F0-F1
#
_entry.id   AF-A0A940D5F0-F1
#
_cell.length_a   1.000
_cell.length_b   1.000
_cell.length_c   1.000
_cell.angle_alpha   90.00
_cell.angle_beta   90.00
_cell.angle_gamma   90.00
#
_symmetry.space_group_name_H-M   'P 1'
#
loop_
_entity.id
_entity.type
_entity.pdbx_description
1 polymer ?
#
loop_
_entity_poly.entity_id
_entity_poly.type
_entity_poly.pdbx_seq_one_letter_code
_entity_poly.pdbx_strand_id
1 'polypeptide(L)'
;MKKYLLVFFLVIFSASIFGAWQPATDYREFEYVAYSYEIPEDNDATTVFNITTYIKKTDNGYTVTNQIVREFPDEPLDMVMLTGGFYGYITMFFMNPLGMMMLNYLDFDEMIPMKIMGFGTIRYEGEEKVGKYKGQKVVLYDEEKEPVFSWVINPEIPLIIKSVFYDDNMTVTLLDYKMAEK
;
A
#
# COMPACT_ATOMS: atom_id res chain seq x y z
N MET A 1 32.79 28.59 17.30
CA MET A 1 32.45 27.15 17.38
C MET A 1 30.95 26.89 17.49
N LYS A 2 30.21 27.43 18.49
CA LYS A 2 28.77 27.17 18.67
C LYS A 2 27.87 27.54 17.47
N LYS A 3 28.17 28.63 16.75
CA LYS A 3 27.39 29.06 15.56
C LYS A 3 27.52 28.11 14.37
N TYR A 4 28.71 27.53 14.15
CA TYR A 4 28.93 26.56 13.07
C TYR A 4 28.31 25.20 13.39
N LEU A 5 28.28 24.80 14.66
CA LEU A 5 27.57 23.61 15.12
C LEU A 5 26.06 23.71 14.89
N LEU A 6 25.48 24.90 15.12
CA LEU A 6 24.05 25.13 14.91
C LEU A 6 23.69 25.15 13.41
N VAL A 7 24.57 25.72 12.57
CA VAL A 7 24.42 25.67 11.11
C VAL A 7 24.61 24.24 10.59
N PHE A 8 25.56 23.47 11.13
CA PHE A 8 25.75 22.06 10.77
C PHE A 8 24.55 21.20 11.17
N PHE A 9 23.97 21.44 12.36
CA PHE A 9 22.71 20.81 12.78
C PHE A 9 21.55 21.22 11.89
N LEU A 10 21.41 22.49 11.51
CA LEU A 10 20.37 22.97 10.59
C LEU A 10 20.53 22.40 9.17
N VAL A 11 21.76 22.23 8.69
CA VAL A 11 22.06 21.63 7.39
C VAL A 11 21.75 20.13 7.40
N ILE A 12 22.08 19.42 8.48
CA ILE A 12 21.71 18.01 8.67
C ILE A 12 20.19 17.87 8.83
N PHE A 13 19.53 18.77 9.57
CA PHE A 13 18.06 18.77 9.71
C PHE A 13 17.40 19.08 8.37
N SER A 14 17.95 20.01 7.57
CA SER A 14 17.43 20.26 6.22
C SER A 14 17.71 19.08 5.28
N ALA A 15 18.88 18.44 5.34
CA ALA A 15 19.21 17.27 4.52
C ALA A 15 18.38 16.04 4.90
N SER A 16 18.00 15.88 6.17
CA SER A 16 17.06 14.84 6.63
C SER A 16 15.60 15.15 6.29
N ILE A 17 15.25 16.41 6.04
CA ILE A 17 13.95 16.79 5.44
C ILE A 17 13.95 16.53 3.91
N PHE A 18 15.12 16.50 3.26
CA PHE A 18 15.25 16.25 1.82
C PHE A 18 15.37 14.76 1.42
N GLY A 19 15.32 13.83 2.38
CA GLY A 19 15.43 12.38 2.14
C GLY A 19 14.12 11.61 2.03
N ALA A 20 12.95 12.26 2.10
CA ALA A 20 11.66 11.55 2.13
C ALA A 20 10.59 12.25 1.29
N TRP A 21 10.81 12.38 -0.01
CA TRP A 21 9.79 12.85 -0.95
C TRP A 21 9.71 11.90 -2.16
N GLN A 22 9.30 10.64 -1.92
CA GLN A 22 8.37 10.06 -2.90
C GLN A 22 6.99 10.57 -2.47
N PRO A 23 6.34 11.46 -3.25
CA PRO A 23 4.98 11.84 -2.95
C PRO A 23 4.16 10.55 -2.88
N ALA A 24 3.28 10.46 -1.89
CA ALA A 24 2.19 9.48 -1.88
C ALA A 24 1.68 9.34 -3.33
N THR A 25 1.71 8.12 -3.87
CA THR A 25 1.54 7.85 -5.31
C THR A 25 0.54 8.81 -5.95
N ASP A 26 0.99 9.60 -6.93
CA ASP A 26 0.11 10.54 -7.61
C ASP A 26 -0.79 9.77 -8.58
N TYR A 27 -1.99 9.43 -8.11
CA TYR A 27 -2.96 8.67 -8.90
C TYR A 27 -3.42 9.35 -10.19
N ARG A 28 -3.08 10.64 -10.41
CA ARG A 28 -3.30 11.33 -11.69
C ARG A 28 -2.43 10.78 -12.83
N GLU A 29 -1.37 10.06 -12.51
CA GLU A 29 -0.48 9.43 -13.48
C GLU A 29 -1.05 8.13 -14.08
N PHE A 30 -2.21 7.68 -13.61
CA PHE A 30 -2.83 6.42 -14.03
C PHE A 30 -4.14 6.68 -14.78
N GLU A 31 -4.44 5.84 -15.76
CA GLU A 31 -5.76 5.71 -16.34
C GLU A 31 -6.64 4.80 -15.47
N TYR A 32 -6.06 3.71 -14.95
CA TYR A 32 -6.70 2.90 -13.93
C TYR A 32 -5.70 2.16 -13.04
N VAL A 33 -6.17 1.77 -11.86
CA VAL A 33 -5.50 0.87 -10.93
C VAL A 33 -6.52 -0.13 -10.37
N ALA A 34 -6.17 -1.42 -10.36
CA ALA A 34 -7.04 -2.50 -9.93
C ALA A 34 -6.40 -3.34 -8.81
N TYR A 35 -7.12 -3.52 -7.71
CA TYR A 35 -6.69 -4.30 -6.55
C TYR A 35 -7.74 -5.36 -6.17
N SER A 36 -7.28 -6.54 -5.75
CA SER A 36 -8.07 -7.54 -5.03
C SER A 36 -7.85 -7.36 -3.54
N TYR A 37 -8.90 -7.57 -2.77
CA TYR A 37 -8.91 -7.54 -1.32
C TYR A 37 -9.47 -8.88 -0.85
N GLU A 38 -8.70 -9.57 -0.01
CA GLU A 38 -9.05 -10.84 0.60
C GLU A 38 -9.12 -10.63 2.11
N ILE A 39 -10.30 -10.80 2.68
CA ILE A 39 -10.59 -10.57 4.10
C ILE A 39 -11.23 -11.84 4.67
N PRO A 40 -10.55 -12.56 5.56
CA PRO A 40 -11.14 -13.70 6.25
C PRO A 40 -12.30 -13.27 7.15
N GLU A 41 -13.32 -14.11 7.20
CA GLU A 41 -14.47 -13.98 8.09
C GLU A 41 -14.40 -15.02 9.22
N ASP A 42 -15.11 -14.79 10.32
CA ASP A 42 -15.10 -15.63 11.53
C ASP A 42 -15.55 -17.09 11.31
N ASN A 43 -16.10 -17.40 10.13
CA ASN A 43 -16.66 -18.70 9.75
C ASN A 43 -15.77 -19.49 8.77
N ASP A 44 -14.47 -19.19 8.71
CA ASP A 44 -13.51 -19.71 7.72
C ASP A 44 -13.82 -19.34 6.25
N ALA A 45 -14.83 -18.50 6.00
CA ALA A 45 -15.04 -17.93 4.67
C ALA A 45 -14.02 -16.80 4.43
N THR A 46 -13.72 -16.52 3.17
CA THR A 46 -12.93 -15.35 2.78
C THR A 46 -13.75 -14.50 1.84
N THR A 47 -14.00 -13.27 2.24
CA THR A 47 -14.59 -12.29 1.35
C THR A 47 -13.53 -11.75 0.42
N VAL A 48 -13.79 -11.91 -0.87
CA VAL A 48 -12.95 -11.37 -1.94
C VAL A 48 -13.73 -10.32 -2.70
N PHE A 49 -13.15 -9.14 -2.87
CA PHE A 49 -13.68 -8.14 -3.79
C PHE A 49 -12.56 -7.42 -4.53
N ASN A 50 -12.87 -7.05 -5.77
CA ASN A 50 -11.96 -6.36 -6.66
C ASN A 50 -12.43 -4.92 -6.80
N ILE A 51 -11.52 -3.97 -6.59
CA ILE A 51 -11.75 -2.55 -6.82
C ILE A 51 -10.89 -2.11 -8.00
N THR A 52 -11.55 -1.61 -9.05
CA THR A 52 -10.88 -0.88 -10.13
C THR A 52 -11.22 0.59 -10.02
N THR A 53 -10.19 1.42 -9.84
CA THR A 53 -10.29 2.88 -9.84
C THR A 53 -9.87 3.39 -11.21
N TYR A 54 -10.79 4.01 -11.94
CA TYR A 54 -10.51 4.69 -13.19
C TYR A 54 -10.35 6.18 -12.93
N ILE A 55 -9.28 6.78 -13.47
CA ILE A 55 -9.00 8.20 -13.36
C ILE A 55 -9.05 8.79 -14.76
N LYS A 56 -9.93 9.78 -14.95
CA LYS A 56 -10.08 10.48 -16.23
C LYS A 56 -9.89 11.97 -16.03
N LYS A 57 -8.95 12.57 -16.77
CA LYS A 57 -8.80 14.02 -16.83
C LYS A 57 -10.02 14.65 -17.53
N THR A 58 -10.50 15.76 -16.99
CA THR A 58 -11.58 16.59 -17.55
C THR A 58 -11.09 18.02 -17.73
N ASP A 59 -11.89 18.86 -18.41
CA ASP A 59 -11.54 20.26 -18.65
C ASP A 59 -11.32 21.06 -17.35
N ASN A 60 -11.99 20.65 -16.27
CA ASN A 60 -11.98 21.35 -14.97
C ASN A 60 -11.31 20.53 -13.84
N GLY A 61 -10.67 19.40 -14.15
CA GLY A 61 -10.05 18.55 -13.13
C GLY A 61 -10.01 17.07 -13.50
N TYR A 62 -10.56 16.22 -12.63
CA TYR A 62 -10.55 14.77 -12.78
C TYR A 62 -11.89 14.17 -12.37
N THR A 63 -12.31 13.14 -13.10
CA THR A 63 -13.36 12.22 -12.67
C THR A 63 -12.69 10.94 -12.17
N VAL A 64 -13.07 10.49 -10.98
CA VAL A 64 -12.65 9.21 -10.43
C VAL A 64 -13.87 8.30 -10.36
N THR A 65 -13.80 7.15 -11.03
CA THR A 65 -14.85 6.14 -11.03
C THR A 65 -14.33 4.90 -10.33
N ASN A 66 -15.00 4.48 -9.25
CA ASN A 66 -14.69 3.23 -8.56
C ASN A 66 -15.69 2.15 -9.00
N GLN A 67 -15.17 1.07 -9.56
CA GLN A 67 -15.92 -0.13 -9.86
C GLN A 67 -15.56 -1.19 -8.82
N ILE A 68 -16.56 -1.71 -8.11
CA ILE A 68 -16.38 -2.78 -7.12
C ILE A 68 -17.09 -4.02 -7.63
N VAL A 69 -16.38 -5.14 -7.64
CA VAL A 69 -16.92 -6.45 -8.01
C VAL A 69 -16.71 -7.41 -6.85
N ARG A 70 -17.81 -7.99 -6.35
CA ARG A 70 -17.82 -9.06 -5.35
C ARG A 70 -18.70 -10.18 -5.88
N GLU A 71 -18.22 -11.41 -5.77
CA GLU A 71 -18.99 -12.60 -6.10
C GLU A 71 -19.68 -13.12 -4.83
N PHE A 72 -20.91 -13.59 -4.99
CA PHE A 72 -21.72 -14.15 -3.91
C PHE A 72 -22.12 -15.58 -4.28
N PRO A 73 -22.31 -16.46 -3.29
CA PRO A 73 -22.90 -17.78 -3.53
C PRO A 73 -24.34 -17.67 -4.06
N ASP A 74 -24.86 -18.76 -4.61
CA ASP A 74 -26.24 -18.86 -5.12
C ASP A 74 -27.27 -18.92 -3.98
N GLU A 75 -27.41 -17.80 -3.28
CA GLU A 75 -28.31 -17.59 -2.14
C GLU A 75 -29.05 -16.25 -2.28
N PRO A 76 -30.19 -16.04 -1.60
CA PRO A 76 -30.91 -14.77 -1.66
C PRO A 76 -30.05 -13.59 -1.21
N LEU A 77 -29.80 -12.66 -2.14
CA LEU A 77 -29.09 -11.41 -1.85
C LEU A 77 -30.00 -10.45 -1.08
N ASP A 78 -29.60 -10.10 0.14
CA ASP A 78 -30.25 -9.05 0.92
C ASP A 78 -29.42 -7.75 0.95
N MET A 79 -30.02 -6.68 1.49
CA MET A 79 -29.35 -5.38 1.56
C MET A 79 -28.11 -5.40 2.46
N VAL A 80 -28.06 -6.28 3.46
CA VAL A 80 -26.90 -6.40 4.36
C VAL A 80 -25.73 -7.03 3.60
N MET A 81 -25.97 -8.06 2.79
CA MET A 81 -24.96 -8.66 1.92
C MET A 81 -24.44 -7.67 0.87
N LEU A 82 -25.33 -6.87 0.28
CA LEU A 82 -24.97 -5.91 -0.77
C LEU A 82 -24.24 -4.66 -0.26
N THR A 83 -24.56 -4.20 0.96
CA THR A 83 -24.00 -2.94 1.52
C THR A 83 -22.98 -3.17 2.63
N GLY A 84 -22.96 -4.36 3.22
CA GLY A 84 -22.00 -4.80 4.23
C GLY A 84 -20.59 -4.77 3.65
N GLY A 85 -19.73 -3.97 4.29
CA GLY A 85 -18.34 -3.80 3.89
C GLY A 85 -18.07 -2.66 2.92
N PHE A 86 -19.06 -2.13 2.18
CA PHE A 86 -18.84 -1.10 1.14
C PHE A 86 -18.04 0.13 1.65
N TYR A 87 -18.44 0.69 2.80
CA TYR A 87 -17.74 1.82 3.40
C TYR A 87 -16.39 1.44 4.02
N GLY A 88 -16.26 0.21 4.52
CA GLY A 88 -14.99 -0.33 5.01
C GLY A 88 -13.97 -0.47 3.90
N TYR A 89 -14.39 -0.97 2.74
CA TYR A 89 -13.55 -1.20 1.56
C TYR A 89 -13.08 0.11 0.93
N ILE A 90 -13.96 1.10 0.83
CA ILE A 90 -13.59 2.46 0.42
C ILE A 90 -12.53 3.02 1.37
N THR A 91 -12.73 2.88 2.68
CA THR A 91 -11.79 3.39 3.69
C THR A 91 -10.44 2.68 3.59
N MET A 92 -10.41 1.35 3.44
CA MET A 92 -9.19 0.55 3.27
C MET A 92 -8.41 0.91 2.00
N PHE A 93 -9.09 1.15 0.87
CA PHE A 93 -8.45 1.63 -0.36
C PHE A 93 -7.71 2.96 -0.11
N PHE A 94 -8.34 3.88 0.61
CA PHE A 94 -7.74 5.18 0.96
C PHE A 94 -6.78 5.16 2.16
N MET A 95 -6.65 4.05 2.89
CA MET A 95 -5.69 3.87 3.99
C MET A 95 -4.35 3.28 3.55
N ASN A 96 -4.26 2.70 2.35
CA ASN A 96 -2.99 2.33 1.69
C ASN A 96 -1.88 3.42 1.69
N PRO A 97 -2.19 4.74 1.62
CA PRO A 97 -1.22 5.82 1.75
C PRO A 97 -0.46 5.88 3.08
N LEU A 98 -1.01 5.37 4.19
CA LEU A 98 -0.26 5.30 5.46
C LEU A 98 0.86 4.25 5.41
N GLY A 99 0.66 3.16 4.66
CA GLY A 99 1.72 2.18 4.37
C GLY A 99 2.83 2.77 3.50
N MET A 100 2.49 3.60 2.51
CA MET A 100 3.46 4.31 1.66
C MET A 100 4.38 5.24 2.47
N MET A 101 3.89 5.82 3.59
CA MET A 101 4.74 6.65 4.45
C MET A 101 5.86 5.84 5.13
N MET A 102 5.63 4.56 5.43
CA MET A 102 6.65 3.66 5.98
C MET A 102 7.64 3.20 4.92
N LEU A 103 7.19 3.06 3.67
CA LEU A 103 8.07 2.70 2.54
C LEU A 103 9.11 3.77 2.21
N ASN A 104 8.83 5.05 2.53
CA ASN A 104 9.80 6.13 2.38
C ASN A 104 11.07 5.94 3.23
N TYR A 105 11.05 5.07 4.24
CA TYR A 105 12.23 4.77 5.03
C TYR A 105 13.07 3.64 4.42
N LEU A 106 12.54 2.87 3.45
CA LEU A 106 13.22 1.72 2.86
C LEU A 106 14.37 2.12 1.95
N ASP A 107 15.54 1.58 2.25
CA ASP A 107 16.69 1.63 1.35
C ASP A 107 16.69 0.36 0.47
N PHE A 108 16.27 0.52 -0.78
CA PHE A 108 16.22 -0.58 -1.74
C PHE A 108 17.58 -0.94 -2.34
N ASP A 109 18.56 -0.04 -2.26
CA ASP A 109 19.88 -0.25 -2.84
C ASP A 109 20.71 -1.15 -1.91
N GLU A 110 20.65 -0.91 -0.60
CA GLU A 110 21.41 -1.69 0.37
C GLU A 110 20.60 -2.85 0.96
N MET A 111 19.26 -2.79 0.91
CA MET A 111 18.34 -3.80 1.48
C MET A 111 18.66 -4.19 2.94
N ILE A 112 19.12 -3.22 3.73
CA ILE A 112 19.56 -3.46 5.11
C ILE A 112 18.35 -3.48 6.05
N PRO A 113 18.25 -4.45 6.98
CA PRO A 113 17.23 -4.41 8.02
C PRO A 113 17.31 -3.11 8.84
N MET A 114 16.18 -2.44 9.01
CA MET A 114 16.12 -1.17 9.74
C MET A 114 15.24 -1.28 10.96
N LYS A 115 15.73 -0.75 12.09
CA LYS A 115 14.92 -0.60 13.30
C LYS A 115 14.21 0.75 13.29
N ILE A 116 12.90 0.74 13.42
CA ILE A 116 12.05 1.91 13.58
C ILE A 116 11.65 2.00 15.05
N MET A 117 12.17 3.00 15.76
CA MET A 117 11.92 3.17 17.19
C MET A 117 10.42 3.31 17.47
N GLY A 118 9.87 2.37 18.25
CA GLY A 118 8.45 2.35 18.62
C GLY A 118 7.53 1.59 17.65
N PHE A 119 8.04 1.10 16.51
CA PHE A 119 7.28 0.31 15.54
C PHE A 119 7.88 -1.08 15.26
N GLY A 120 9.17 -1.28 15.54
CA GLY A 120 9.84 -2.58 15.42
C GLY A 120 10.93 -2.60 14.35
N THR A 121 11.12 -3.72 13.66
CA THR A 121 12.21 -3.93 12.68
C THR A 121 11.67 -4.32 11.32
N ILE A 122 12.09 -3.61 10.28
CA ILE A 122 11.84 -3.99 8.88
C ILE A 122 12.94 -4.93 8.39
N ARG A 123 12.57 -5.99 7.67
CA ARG A 123 13.50 -6.91 6.99
C ARG A 123 13.07 -7.19 5.56
N TYR A 124 14.06 -7.51 4.72
CA TYR A 124 13.88 -7.96 3.35
C TYR A 124 13.90 -9.49 3.34
N GLU A 125 12.85 -10.13 2.82
CA GLU A 125 12.67 -11.59 2.83
C GLU A 125 12.90 -12.24 1.44
N GLY A 126 13.61 -11.54 0.55
CA GLY A 126 13.85 -11.98 -0.83
C GLY A 126 12.68 -11.69 -1.79
N GLU A 127 12.81 -12.17 -3.03
CA GLU A 127 11.85 -11.87 -4.09
C GLU A 127 10.57 -12.72 -3.99
N GLU A 128 9.42 -12.10 -4.27
CA GLU A 128 8.11 -12.76 -4.36
C GLU A 128 7.49 -12.45 -5.73
N LYS A 129 6.90 -13.47 -6.36
CA LYS A 129 6.08 -13.32 -7.58
C LYS A 129 4.61 -13.27 -7.18
N VAL A 130 3.92 -12.22 -7.60
CA VAL A 130 2.50 -12.00 -7.33
C VAL A 130 1.78 -11.75 -8.65
N GLY A 131 1.01 -12.74 -9.10
CA GLY A 131 0.38 -12.71 -10.42
C GLY A 131 1.41 -12.54 -11.54
N LYS A 132 1.28 -11.45 -12.31
CA LYS A 132 2.21 -11.09 -13.39
C LYS A 132 3.40 -10.24 -12.92
N TYR A 133 3.39 -9.78 -11.68
CA TYR A 133 4.41 -8.90 -11.12
C TYR A 133 5.44 -9.70 -10.31
N LYS A 134 6.64 -9.14 -10.20
CA LYS A 134 7.71 -9.63 -9.33
C LYS A 134 8.21 -8.44 -8.51
N GLY A 135 8.45 -8.65 -7.23
CA GLY A 135 8.98 -7.62 -6.35
C GLY A 135 9.76 -8.21 -5.18
N GLN A 136 10.32 -7.34 -4.37
CA GLN A 136 11.02 -7.66 -3.14
C GLN A 136 10.00 -7.69 -2.00
N LYS A 137 9.96 -8.79 -1.24
CA LYS A 137 9.16 -8.91 -0.02
C LYS A 137 9.84 -8.19 1.12
N VAL A 138 9.10 -7.35 1.81
CA VAL A 138 9.55 -6.57 2.96
C VAL A 138 8.56 -6.77 4.10
N VAL A 139 9.06 -7.07 5.30
CA VAL A 139 8.23 -7.40 6.47
C VAL A 139 8.61 -6.52 7.63
N LEU A 140 7.61 -5.89 8.25
CA LEU A 140 7.71 -5.23 9.54
C LEU A 140 7.41 -6.26 10.63
N TYR A 141 8.38 -6.45 11.52
CA TYR A 141 8.22 -7.20 12.76
C TYR A 141 8.11 -6.24 13.93
N ASP A 142 7.28 -6.54 14.91
CA ASP A 142 7.24 -5.79 16.16
C ASP A 142 8.49 -6.05 17.04
N GLU A 143 8.48 -5.52 18.27
CA GLU A 143 9.56 -5.74 19.24
C GLU A 143 9.61 -7.18 19.78
N GLU A 144 8.51 -7.93 19.70
CA GLU A 144 8.44 -9.37 20.04
C GLU A 144 8.92 -10.27 18.89
N LYS A 145 9.19 -9.68 17.72
CA LYS A 145 9.61 -10.30 16.46
C LYS A 145 8.49 -11.06 15.75
N GLU A 146 7.24 -10.71 16.02
CA GLU A 146 6.10 -11.21 15.27
C GLU A 146 5.83 -10.31 14.04
N PRO A 147 5.48 -10.88 12.88
CA PRO A 147 5.21 -10.09 11.69
C PRO A 147 3.89 -9.33 11.85
N VAL A 148 3.92 -8.02 11.68
CA VAL A 148 2.74 -7.13 11.79
C VAL A 148 2.21 -6.78 10.40
N PHE A 149 3.13 -6.47 9.49
CA PHE A 149 2.79 -6.07 8.13
C PHE A 149 3.82 -6.61 7.13
N SER A 150 3.41 -7.04 5.95
CA SER A 150 4.34 -7.22 4.82
C SER A 150 3.89 -6.55 3.55
N TRP A 151 4.87 -6.16 2.73
CA TRP A 151 4.67 -5.62 1.40
C TRP A 151 5.48 -6.41 0.38
N VAL A 152 4.98 -6.48 -0.85
CA VAL A 152 5.77 -6.81 -2.03
C VAL A 152 5.84 -5.56 -2.89
N ILE A 153 7.07 -5.12 -3.17
CA ILE A 153 7.36 -3.82 -3.77
C ILE A 153 8.41 -3.96 -4.86
N ASN A 154 8.29 -3.16 -5.92
CA ASN A 154 9.26 -3.12 -7.01
C ASN A 154 9.51 -1.65 -7.37
N PRO A 155 10.76 -1.15 -7.32
CA PRO A 155 11.09 0.25 -7.64
C PRO A 155 10.64 0.69 -9.04
N GLU A 156 10.48 -0.24 -9.99
CA GLU A 156 10.00 0.04 -11.35
C GLU A 156 8.47 0.18 -11.44
N ILE A 157 7.74 -0.24 -10.39
CA ILE A 157 6.29 -0.20 -10.32
C ILE A 157 5.90 0.84 -9.25
N PRO A 158 5.23 1.95 -9.62
CA PRO A 158 4.88 3.04 -8.70
C PRO A 158 3.74 2.70 -7.72
N LEU A 159 3.50 1.41 -7.49
CA LEU A 159 2.40 0.85 -6.71
C LEU A 159 2.93 -0.33 -5.88
N ILE A 160 2.38 -0.49 -4.67
CA ILE A 160 2.58 -1.71 -3.89
C ILE A 160 1.90 -2.86 -4.63
N ILE A 161 2.65 -3.95 -4.84
CA ILE A 161 2.16 -5.14 -5.55
C ILE A 161 1.29 -5.99 -4.62
N LYS A 162 1.68 -6.12 -3.36
CA LYS A 162 0.91 -6.87 -2.35
C LYS A 162 1.13 -6.27 -0.97
N SER A 163 0.08 -6.25 -0.16
CA SER A 163 0.12 -5.93 1.27
C SER A 163 -0.53 -7.05 2.06
N VAL A 164 0.06 -7.44 3.18
CA VAL A 164 -0.53 -8.38 4.15
C VAL A 164 -0.54 -7.72 5.52
N PHE A 165 -1.73 -7.64 6.11
CA PHE A 165 -1.98 -7.17 7.46
C PHE A 165 -2.17 -8.43 8.31
N TYR A 166 -1.16 -8.80 9.09
CA TYR A 166 -1.15 -10.11 9.75
C TYR A 166 -2.19 -10.19 10.88
N ASP A 167 -2.37 -9.13 11.66
CA ASP A 167 -3.35 -9.09 12.75
C ASP A 167 -4.79 -9.25 12.23
N ASP A 168 -5.11 -8.62 11.10
CA ASP A 168 -6.43 -8.66 10.47
C ASP A 168 -6.60 -9.84 9.49
N ASN A 169 -5.54 -10.64 9.31
CA ASN A 169 -5.40 -11.66 8.26
C ASN A 169 -5.79 -11.18 6.85
N MET A 170 -5.66 -9.89 6.59
CA MET A 170 -6.14 -9.27 5.37
C MET A 170 -5.01 -9.19 4.34
N THR A 171 -5.33 -9.52 3.09
CA THR A 171 -4.40 -9.39 1.96
C THR A 171 -4.97 -8.44 0.90
N VAL A 172 -4.11 -7.57 0.38
CA VAL A 172 -4.42 -6.68 -0.74
C VAL A 172 -3.42 -6.95 -1.86
N THR A 173 -3.90 -7.20 -3.07
CA THR A 173 -3.06 -7.62 -4.20
C THR A 173 -3.34 -6.77 -5.43
N LEU A 174 -2.30 -6.18 -6.01
CA LEU A 174 -2.37 -5.47 -7.29
C LEU A 174 -2.67 -6.46 -8.40
N LEU A 175 -3.80 -6.27 -9.06
CA LEU A 175 -4.22 -7.09 -10.20
C LEU A 175 -3.67 -6.51 -11.50
N ASP A 176 -3.88 -5.22 -11.69
CA ASP A 176 -3.46 -4.51 -12.90
C ASP A 176 -3.39 -3.00 -12.69
N TYR A 177 -2.67 -2.31 -13.57
CA TYR A 177 -2.72 -0.85 -13.68
C TYR A 177 -2.33 -0.42 -15.10
N LYS A 178 -2.76 0.79 -15.47
CA LYS A 178 -2.34 1.44 -16.70
C LYS A 178 -1.97 2.88 -16.42
N MET A 179 -0.79 3.29 -16.86
CA MET A 179 -0.37 4.70 -16.81
C MET A 179 -1.20 5.53 -17.80
N ALA A 180 -1.51 6.77 -17.45
CA ALA A 180 -2.13 7.72 -18.37
C ALA A 180 -1.17 8.04 -19.52
N GLU A 181 -1.70 8.22 -20.73
CA GLU A 181 -0.94 8.76 -21.85
C GLU A 181 -0.52 10.20 -21.53
N LYS A 182 0.76 10.52 -21.76
CA LYS A 182 1.34 11.85 -21.49
C LYS A 182 0.93 12.88 -22.54
#